data_AF-A0A510UPM6-F1
#
_entry.id   AF-A0A510UPM6-F1
#
_cell.length_a   1.000
_cell.length_b   1.000
_cell.length_c   1.000
_cell.angle_alpha   90.00
_cell.angle_beta   90.00
_cell.angle_gamma   90.00
#
_symmetry.space_group_name_H-M   'P 1'
#
loop_
_entity.id
_entity.type
_entity.pdbx_description
1 polymer ?
#
loop_
_entity_poly.entity_id
_entity_poly.type
_entity_poly.pdbx_seq_one_letter_code
_entity_poly.pdbx_strand_id
1 'polypeptide(L)'
;MGGVGVVEVMTAVPELARSVQSTDRVPAVAGVLAILSVIGIGAFIVARNARSHPPHSDLPDVVLDLEERGYLEIEAFFDRGMPDWLLHRRRLPDRNLSEHETGWYFAIFGTRLRSSVPWSQVRPPTVTPPVA
;
A
#
# COMPACT_ATOMS: atom_id res chain seq x y z
N MET A 1 64.24 41.73 32.13
CA MET A 1 63.10 42.62 31.80
C MET A 1 63.22 42.95 30.32
N GLY A 2 62.40 42.51 29.38
CA GLY A 2 61.10 41.83 29.41
C GLY A 2 60.55 41.99 28.00
N GLY A 3 61.17 41.33 27.02
CA GLY A 3 60.76 41.35 25.62
C GLY A 3 59.74 40.25 25.36
N VAL A 4 58.48 40.49 25.69
CA VAL A 4 57.35 39.60 25.40
C VAL A 4 56.24 40.50 24.89
N GLY A 5 55.95 40.45 23.59
CA GLY A 5 54.89 41.31 23.03
C GLY A 5 54.75 41.36 21.51
N VAL A 6 55.53 40.57 20.75
CA VAL A 6 55.40 40.56 19.27
C VAL A 6 55.19 39.14 18.69
N VAL A 7 55.38 38.08 19.48
CA VAL A 7 55.25 36.69 18.98
C VAL A 7 53.81 36.16 19.07
N GLU A 8 52.90 36.86 19.74
CA GLU A 8 51.55 36.33 20.04
C GLU A 8 50.47 36.69 19.00
N VAL A 9 50.80 37.52 17.99
CA VAL A 9 49.79 38.04 17.04
C VAL A 9 49.79 37.33 15.68
N MET A 10 50.84 36.57 15.33
CA MET A 10 50.93 35.88 14.03
C MET A 10 50.55 34.40 14.04
N THR A 11 50.30 33.79 15.20
CA THR A 11 49.94 32.36 15.31
C THR A 11 48.45 32.09 15.54
N ALA A 12 47.63 33.13 15.71
CA ALA A 12 46.18 32.97 15.94
C ALA A 12 45.34 32.86 14.65
N VAL A 13 45.94 33.10 13.48
CA VAL A 13 45.22 33.11 12.18
C VAL A 13 45.04 31.72 11.53
N PRO A 14 45.94 30.73 11.66
CA PRO A 14 45.74 29.43 11.01
C PRO A 14 44.75 28.50 11.75
N GLU A 15 44.43 28.77 13.03
CA GLU A 15 43.49 27.94 13.81
C GLU A 15 42.02 28.24 13.45
N LEU A 16 41.68 29.50 13.19
CA LEU A 16 40.32 29.92 12.79
C LEU A 16 39.97 29.50 11.35
N ALA A 17 40.96 29.31 10.48
CA ALA A 17 40.73 28.80 9.13
C ALA A 17 40.38 27.29 9.10
N ARG A 18 40.76 26.54 10.15
CA ARG A 18 40.47 25.09 10.24
C ARG A 18 39.09 24.79 10.81
N SER A 19 38.54 25.65 11.67
CA SER A 19 37.22 25.41 12.29
C SER A 19 36.03 25.74 11.38
N VAL A 20 36.21 26.62 10.39
CA VAL A 20 35.13 26.99 9.45
C VAL A 20 34.92 25.92 8.37
N GLN A 21 35.93 25.11 8.06
CA GLN A 21 35.83 24.11 6.99
C GLN A 21 35.08 22.82 7.40
N SER A 22 34.88 22.59 8.70
CA SER A 22 34.24 21.37 9.22
C SER A 22 32.75 21.51 9.49
N THR A 23 32.22 22.73 9.59
CA THR A 23 30.84 22.95 10.10
C THR A 23 29.81 23.02 8.97
N ASP A 24 30.21 23.33 7.74
CA ASP A 24 29.29 23.43 6.59
C ASP A 24 29.01 22.11 5.87
N ARG A 25 29.84 21.07 6.09
CA ARG A 25 29.62 19.76 5.45
C ARG A 25 28.60 18.89 6.18
N VAL A 26 28.44 19.07 7.48
CA VAL A 26 27.49 18.30 8.30
C VAL A 26 26.03 18.56 7.92
N PRO A 27 25.56 19.81 7.71
CA PRO A 27 24.17 20.05 7.31
C PRO A 27 23.88 19.55 5.89
N ALA A 28 24.85 19.64 4.97
CA ALA A 28 24.70 19.12 3.61
C ALA A 28 24.56 17.58 3.58
N VAL A 29 25.39 16.86 4.35
CA VAL A 29 25.32 15.39 4.46
C VAL A 29 24.04 14.95 5.17
N ALA A 30 23.63 15.65 6.23
CA ALA A 30 22.37 15.39 6.93
C ALA A 30 21.15 15.60 6.03
N GLY A 31 21.16 16.66 5.20
CA GLY A 31 20.10 16.92 4.22
C GLY A 31 20.00 15.83 3.16
N VAL A 32 21.12 15.35 2.63
CA VAL A 32 21.16 14.25 1.65
C VAL A 32 20.64 12.94 2.26
N LEU A 33 21.03 12.61 3.49
CA LEU A 33 20.54 11.42 4.18
C LEU A 33 19.03 11.49 4.47
N ALA A 34 18.51 12.67 4.84
CA ALA A 34 17.07 12.86 5.04
C ALA A 34 16.28 12.64 3.74
N ILE A 35 16.76 13.18 2.61
CA ILE A 35 16.12 13.00 1.30
C ILE A 35 16.15 11.52 0.90
N LEU A 36 17.31 10.85 1.02
CA LEU A 36 17.42 9.42 0.74
C LEU A 36 16.53 8.57 1.65
N SER A 37 16.34 8.98 2.91
CA SER A 37 15.43 8.31 3.84
C SER A 37 13.97 8.48 3.41
N VAL A 38 13.56 9.68 3.01
CA VAL A 38 12.19 9.92 2.50
C VAL A 38 11.95 9.15 1.19
N ILE A 39 12.91 9.14 0.28
CA ILE A 39 12.83 8.35 -0.96
C ILE A 39 12.81 6.86 -0.64
N GLY A 40 13.63 6.39 0.29
CA GLY A 40 13.66 5.00 0.72
C GLY A 40 12.35 4.56 1.38
N ILE A 41 11.78 5.39 2.25
CA ILE A 41 10.47 5.14 2.87
C ILE A 41 9.37 5.18 1.82
N GLY A 42 9.39 6.17 0.91
CA GLY A 42 8.43 6.28 -0.20
C GLY A 42 8.50 5.06 -1.12
N ALA A 43 9.71 4.65 -1.53
CA ALA A 43 9.94 3.47 -2.34
C ALA A 43 9.55 2.18 -1.61
N PHE A 44 9.75 2.10 -0.29
CA PHE A 44 9.32 0.97 0.52
C PHE A 44 7.80 0.87 0.64
N ILE A 45 7.10 2.00 0.83
CA ILE A 45 5.64 2.06 0.84
C ILE A 45 5.09 1.68 -0.54
N VAL A 46 5.66 2.23 -1.61
CA VAL A 46 5.28 1.90 -3.00
C VAL A 46 5.56 0.43 -3.30
N ALA A 47 6.72 -0.11 -2.94
CA ALA A 47 7.05 -1.53 -3.14
C ALA A 47 6.16 -2.47 -2.33
N ARG A 48 5.75 -2.06 -1.12
CA ARG A 48 4.80 -2.81 -0.30
C ARG A 48 3.40 -2.79 -0.92
N ASN A 49 2.98 -1.67 -1.49
CA ASN A 49 1.70 -1.54 -2.22
C ASN A 49 1.75 -2.13 -3.63
N ALA A 50 2.93 -2.28 -4.21
CA ALA A 50 3.18 -2.90 -5.51
C ALA A 50 3.37 -4.41 -5.39
N ARG A 51 3.21 -5.00 -4.19
CA ARG A 51 3.04 -6.45 -4.07
C ARG A 51 1.90 -6.83 -5.00
N SER A 52 2.21 -7.74 -5.92
CA SER A 52 1.32 -8.14 -7.01
C SER A 52 -0.04 -8.49 -6.45
N HIS A 53 -0.99 -7.56 -6.57
CA HIS A 53 -2.39 -7.89 -6.40
C HIS A 53 -2.70 -8.98 -7.43
N PRO A 54 -3.50 -10.01 -7.06
CA PRO A 54 -3.98 -10.93 -8.07
C PRO A 54 -4.65 -10.09 -9.18
N PRO A 55 -4.52 -10.47 -10.46
CA PRO A 55 -5.23 -9.76 -11.50
C PRO A 55 -6.75 -9.99 -11.30
N HIS A 56 -7.56 -8.93 -11.48
CA HIS A 56 -9.03 -9.04 -11.37
C HIS A 56 -9.62 -10.04 -12.37
N SER A 57 -8.85 -10.48 -13.37
CA SER A 57 -9.21 -11.53 -14.34
C SER A 57 -9.49 -12.90 -13.74
N ASP A 58 -9.11 -13.14 -12.47
CA ASP A 58 -9.36 -14.41 -11.79
C ASP A 58 -10.79 -14.51 -11.23
N LEU A 59 -11.54 -13.41 -11.25
CA LEU A 59 -12.92 -13.34 -10.79
C LEU A 59 -13.89 -13.49 -11.97
N PRO A 60 -14.99 -14.26 -11.82
CA PRO A 60 -16.01 -14.37 -12.85
C PRO A 60 -16.71 -13.04 -13.10
N ASP A 61 -17.10 -12.78 -14.35
CA ASP A 61 -17.74 -11.52 -14.78
C ASP A 61 -18.95 -11.14 -13.90
N VAL A 62 -19.78 -12.12 -13.53
CA VAL A 62 -20.94 -11.89 -12.63
C VAL A 62 -20.57 -11.33 -11.25
N VAL A 63 -19.37 -11.61 -10.74
CA VAL A 63 -18.89 -11.04 -9.47
C VAL A 63 -18.46 -9.58 -9.65
N LEU A 64 -17.86 -9.28 -10.80
CA LEU A 64 -17.50 -7.92 -11.20
C LEU A 64 -18.77 -7.08 -11.47
N ASP A 65 -19.78 -7.67 -12.11
CA ASP A 65 -21.09 -7.04 -12.31
C ASP A 65 -21.77 -6.70 -10.97
N LEU A 66 -21.68 -7.61 -9.98
CA LEU A 66 -22.19 -7.35 -8.64
C LEU A 66 -21.45 -6.22 -7.93
N GLU A 67 -20.15 -6.07 -8.16
CA GLU A 67 -19.35 -4.94 -7.67
C GLU A 67 -19.77 -3.63 -8.35
N GLU A 68 -19.82 -3.60 -9.67
CA GLU A 68 -20.19 -2.42 -10.46
C GLU A 68 -21.58 -1.91 -10.07
N ARG A 69 -22.51 -2.84 -9.81
CA ARG A 69 -23.88 -2.52 -9.35
C ARG A 69 -23.97 -2.19 -7.85
N GLY A 70 -22.86 -2.25 -7.12
CA GLY A 70 -22.73 -1.83 -5.72
C GLY A 70 -23.31 -2.82 -4.69
N TYR A 71 -23.45 -4.10 -5.04
CA TYR A 71 -23.87 -5.14 -4.09
C TYR A 71 -22.74 -5.62 -3.21
N LEU A 72 -21.53 -5.62 -3.76
CA LEU A 72 -20.31 -5.95 -3.04
C LEU A 72 -19.19 -4.99 -3.41
N GLU A 73 -18.10 -5.08 -2.66
CA GLU A 73 -16.86 -4.35 -2.89
C GLU A 73 -15.72 -5.36 -2.81
N ILE A 74 -14.78 -5.29 -3.74
CA ILE A 74 -13.66 -6.23 -3.87
C ILE A 74 -12.39 -5.56 -3.37
N GLU A 75 -11.86 -6.05 -2.27
CA GLU A 75 -10.61 -5.55 -1.69
C GLU A 75 -9.51 -6.59 -1.87
N ALA A 76 -8.33 -6.16 -2.30
CA ALA A 76 -7.18 -7.05 -2.34
C ALA A 76 -6.73 -7.39 -0.92
N PHE A 77 -6.57 -8.68 -0.64
CA PHE A 77 -6.26 -9.19 0.69
C PHE A 77 -5.10 -10.19 0.62
N PHE A 78 -4.42 -10.39 1.75
CA PHE A 78 -3.39 -11.40 1.88
C PHE A 78 -3.80 -12.40 2.96
N ASP A 79 -4.29 -13.57 2.58
CA ASP A 79 -4.56 -14.64 3.53
C ASP A 79 -3.30 -15.47 3.73
N ARG A 80 -2.78 -15.50 4.97
CA ARG A 80 -1.59 -16.28 5.35
C ARG A 80 -0.37 -16.07 4.43
N GLY A 81 -0.24 -14.87 3.86
CA GLY A 81 0.86 -14.51 2.95
C GLY A 81 0.63 -14.84 1.48
N MET A 82 -0.50 -15.44 1.11
CA MET A 82 -0.91 -15.63 -0.27
C MET A 82 -1.86 -14.51 -0.70
N PRO A 83 -1.74 -13.98 -1.93
CA PRO A 83 -2.69 -13.00 -2.46
C PRO A 83 -4.07 -13.64 -2.64
N ASP A 84 -5.12 -12.97 -2.18
CA ASP A 84 -6.52 -13.37 -2.31
C ASP A 84 -7.41 -12.12 -2.47
N TRP A 85 -8.70 -12.33 -2.73
CA TRP A 85 -9.69 -11.26 -2.76
C TRP A 85 -10.61 -11.34 -1.54
N LEU A 86 -10.92 -10.21 -0.94
CA LEU A 86 -11.91 -10.11 0.13
C LEU A 86 -13.15 -9.43 -0.42
N LEU A 87 -14.28 -10.14 -0.38
CA LEU A 87 -15.56 -9.64 -0.88
C LEU A 87 -16.35 -9.09 0.28
N HIS A 88 -16.65 -7.80 0.24
CA HIS A 88 -17.43 -7.11 1.26
C HIS A 88 -18.86 -6.92 0.81
N ARG A 89 -19.81 -7.32 1.63
CA ARG A 89 -21.23 -7.08 1.35
C ARG A 89 -21.55 -5.60 1.55
N ARG A 90 -21.99 -4.93 0.50
CA ARG A 90 -22.43 -3.52 0.52
C ARG A 90 -23.94 -3.39 0.62
N ARG A 91 -24.66 -4.23 -0.12
CA ARG A 91 -26.12 -4.15 -0.24
C ARG A 91 -26.75 -5.54 -0.23
N LEU A 92 -27.97 -5.64 0.29
CA LEU A 92 -28.79 -6.85 0.21
C LEU A 92 -29.28 -7.08 -1.23
N PRO A 93 -29.52 -8.34 -1.63
CA PRO A 93 -30.01 -8.64 -2.96
C PRO A 93 -31.43 -8.10 -3.09
N ASP A 94 -31.75 -7.52 -4.25
CA ASP A 94 -33.08 -6.99 -4.55
C ASP A 94 -33.62 -7.57 -5.86
N ARG A 95 -34.80 -7.11 -6.28
CA ARG A 95 -35.51 -7.62 -7.47
C ARG A 95 -34.83 -7.27 -8.80
N ASN A 96 -33.80 -6.43 -8.80
CA ASN A 96 -33.06 -6.07 -10.00
C ASN A 96 -31.95 -7.08 -10.29
N LEU A 97 -31.59 -7.96 -9.36
CA LEU A 97 -30.66 -9.05 -9.60
C LEU A 97 -31.36 -10.16 -10.38
N SER A 98 -30.69 -10.65 -11.42
CA SER A 98 -31.07 -11.89 -12.09
C SER A 98 -30.95 -13.09 -11.13
N GLU A 99 -31.58 -14.20 -11.49
CA GLU A 99 -31.47 -15.45 -10.73
C GLU A 99 -30.01 -15.92 -10.62
N HIS A 100 -29.23 -15.75 -11.70
CA HIS A 100 -27.82 -16.11 -11.73
C HIS A 100 -26.98 -15.25 -10.77
N GLU A 101 -27.13 -13.92 -10.81
CA GLU A 101 -26.45 -13.01 -9.89
C GLU A 101 -26.87 -13.25 -8.43
N THR A 102 -28.16 -13.51 -8.21
CA THR A 102 -28.69 -13.84 -6.87
C THR A 102 -28.05 -15.13 -6.34
N GLY A 103 -27.91 -16.15 -7.21
CA GLY A 103 -27.21 -17.39 -6.89
C GLY A 103 -25.76 -17.15 -6.49
N TRP A 104 -25.03 -16.32 -7.25
CA TRP A 104 -23.67 -15.93 -6.92
C TRP A 104 -23.56 -15.14 -5.62
N TYR A 105 -24.45 -14.18 -5.41
CA TYR A 105 -24.49 -13.39 -4.18
C TYR A 105 -24.65 -14.29 -2.94
N PHE A 106 -25.56 -15.26 -2.97
CA PHE A 106 -25.76 -16.20 -1.87
C PHE A 106 -24.66 -17.26 -1.78
N ALA A 107 -24.00 -17.62 -2.88
CA ALA A 107 -22.83 -18.47 -2.86
C ALA A 107 -21.64 -17.80 -2.14
N ILE A 108 -21.49 -16.48 -2.31
CA ILE A 108 -20.45 -15.68 -1.64
C ILE A 108 -20.78 -15.50 -0.16
N PHE A 109 -21.92 -14.89 0.18
CA PHE A 109 -22.21 -14.45 1.56
C PHE A 109 -22.96 -15.48 2.40
N GLY A 110 -23.45 -16.56 1.78
CA GLY A 110 -24.33 -17.54 2.40
C GLY A 110 -25.70 -16.97 2.77
N THR A 111 -26.57 -17.84 3.28
CA THR A 111 -27.91 -17.46 3.75
C THR A 111 -27.90 -16.64 5.04
N ARG A 112 -26.81 -16.71 5.81
CA ARG A 112 -26.59 -15.89 7.02
C ARG A 112 -26.01 -14.51 6.72
N LEU A 113 -25.73 -14.22 5.45
CA LEU A 113 -25.27 -12.93 4.93
C LEU A 113 -24.05 -12.38 5.68
N ARG A 114 -22.94 -13.12 5.62
CA ARG A 114 -21.65 -12.66 6.16
C ARG A 114 -21.29 -11.28 5.60
N SER A 115 -20.62 -10.46 6.40
CA SER A 115 -20.21 -9.12 5.99
C SER A 115 -19.02 -9.12 5.03
N SER A 116 -18.10 -10.08 5.20
CA SER A 116 -16.89 -10.20 4.40
C SER A 116 -16.53 -11.67 4.21
N VAL A 117 -16.13 -12.07 3.00
CA VAL A 117 -15.77 -13.45 2.68
C VAL A 117 -14.54 -13.47 1.75
N PRO A 118 -13.47 -14.20 2.12
CA PRO A 118 -12.34 -14.41 1.22
C PRO A 118 -12.76 -15.23 -0.01
N TRP A 119 -12.30 -14.85 -1.20
CA TRP A 119 -12.65 -15.51 -2.46
C TRP A 119 -12.27 -16.99 -2.48
N SER A 120 -11.12 -17.33 -1.90
CA SER A 120 -10.70 -18.72 -1.69
C SER A 120 -11.71 -19.60 -0.92
N GLN A 121 -12.63 -19.00 -0.16
CA GLN A 121 -13.68 -19.71 0.59
C GLN A 121 -15.01 -19.79 -0.18
N VAL A 122 -15.16 -19.00 -1.24
CA VAL A 122 -16.38 -18.98 -2.06
C VAL A 122 -16.45 -20.27 -2.86
N ARG A 123 -17.62 -20.92 -2.83
CA ARG A 123 -17.90 -22.07 -3.68
C ARG A 123 -18.82 -21.61 -4.80
N PRO A 124 -18.37 -21.65 -6.07
CA PRO A 124 -19.19 -21.26 -7.20
C PRO A 124 -20.54 -22.00 -7.19
N PRO A 125 -21.66 -21.32 -7.46
CA PRO A 125 -22.95 -21.99 -7.60
C PRO A 125 -22.91 -22.91 -8.83
N THR A 126 -23.50 -24.09 -8.73
CA THR A 126 -23.59 -25.07 -9.85
C THR A 126 -24.55 -24.64 -10.96
N VAL A 127 -24.97 -23.37 -10.99
CA VAL A 127 -26.00 -22.88 -11.91
C VAL A 127 -25.35 -22.64 -13.27
N THR A 128 -25.67 -23.50 -14.23
CA THR A 128 -25.29 -23.36 -15.63
C THR A 128 -25.75 -21.98 -16.14
N PRO A 129 -24.87 -21.18 -16.76
CA PRO A 129 -25.31 -19.92 -17.36
C PRO A 129 -26.38 -20.22 -18.42
N PRO A 130 -27.42 -19.37 -18.56
CA PRO A 130 -28.34 -19.50 -19.68
C PRO A 130 -27.55 -19.34 -20.98
N VAL A 131 -27.63 -20.35 -21.84
CA VAL A 131 -27.03 -20.30 -23.18
C VAL A 131 -27.73 -19.19 -23.95
N ALA A 132 -26.96 -18.19 -24.40
CA ALA A 132 -27.43 -17.08 -25.24
C ALA A 132 -27.85 -17.55 -26.64
#